data_AF-A0A929H866-F1
#
_entry.id   AF-A0A929H866-F1
#
_cell.length_a   1.000
_cell.length_b   1.000
_cell.length_c   1.000
_cell.angle_alpha   90.00
_cell.angle_beta   90.00
_cell.angle_gamma   90.00
#
_symmetry.space_group_name_H-M   'P 1'
#
loop_
_entity.id
_entity.type
_entity.pdbx_description
1 polymer ?
#
loop_
_entity_poly.entity_id
_entity_poly.type
_entity_poly.pdbx_seq_one_letter_code
_entity_poly.pdbx_strand_id
1 'polypeptide(L)'
;MLKNRTLLTLTIALLLMATSFTQPARSHDTDIYVGSAADVPEALVIFTIDYRSNLGSTVCNGGECQALIDAGYMPALGTITFFDMMRAVIKKVLDPLHGFKLGLMINHENDNNCAGPAETACSGGAMVYYDLSSVNETTDDPDTFDPNDMTAANPVEDSNKIAFFKKLDALPIPQGNLSHTWQGSEMYFELFRYLTGQTVYNGHNGWKDFGTNSTDNLGDATDLDGYGNVTPKWDVAAEDIIGNGSNAIPTYKSPLQDGVATDCASIYMINFMFGVNQQETDANAAISQAKGDGGMSIGAIANAVDVSNSNTQFANVLKWLHDVDLADGTFGTFGTSPAWNFNPGNLDGKQNVTSYFLISTPNGSFTSTQTSWAEAGGTSRPTPLSENPDELEKALRDHLSSIISTSTTFVAPSVAVNVYNRAQVQSDLFIAMFEAEATGKAAWSGNIKKFHLDFDNGLIIDSRDPPLNAVDTTNGRIKESALSFWTIEADLVDPPAGADPTPFDANDDGRYIERGGCGSRIPGYKLDASTDPATSNYSPGLTNNGGVTTAISRRNVFTDPASSTNGTATSLRPLEATTAVAGAVDIKAALGVTDTGSCASNETLDTSCNMIKYIRGLKDDDTNRNWMFGDPLHSRPL
;
A
#
# COMPACT_ATOMS: atom_id res chain seq x y z
N MET A 1 -49.68 -14.59 -53.62
CA MET A 1 -49.30 -15.52 -52.54
C MET A 1 -47.79 -15.37 -52.34
N LEU A 2 -47.25 -14.39 -51.60
CA LEU A 2 -47.60 -13.91 -50.26
C LEU A 2 -47.63 -15.02 -49.21
N LYS A 3 -46.42 -15.45 -48.81
CA LYS A 3 -46.02 -15.95 -47.48
C LYS A 3 -44.56 -16.37 -47.64
N ASN A 4 -43.61 -15.44 -47.40
CA ASN A 4 -42.17 -15.73 -47.14
C ASN A 4 -41.27 -14.48 -47.05
N ARG A 5 -41.82 -13.28 -46.82
CA ARG A 5 -40.99 -12.05 -46.65
C ARG A 5 -41.20 -11.30 -45.33
N THR A 6 -42.01 -11.85 -44.42
CA THR A 6 -42.27 -11.26 -43.09
C THR A 6 -41.65 -12.04 -41.93
N LEU A 7 -40.99 -13.18 -42.20
CA LEU A 7 -40.36 -14.01 -41.16
C LEU A 7 -38.85 -13.76 -41.01
N LEU A 8 -38.19 -13.15 -42.01
CA LEU A 8 -36.74 -12.95 -42.01
C LEU A 8 -36.30 -11.61 -41.41
N THR A 9 -37.22 -10.65 -41.28
CA THR A 9 -36.98 -9.34 -40.63
C THR A 9 -37.29 -9.34 -39.13
N LEU A 10 -38.00 -10.36 -38.62
CA LEU A 10 -38.25 -10.51 -37.18
C LEU A 10 -37.11 -11.27 -36.46
N THR A 11 -36.37 -12.13 -37.19
CA THR A 11 -35.24 -12.89 -36.63
C THR A 11 -33.93 -12.11 -36.56
N ILE A 12 -33.79 -11.00 -37.30
CA ILE A 12 -32.58 -10.16 -37.22
C ILE A 12 -32.75 -9.03 -36.19
N ALA A 13 -33.99 -8.64 -35.85
CA ALA A 13 -34.26 -7.69 -34.77
C ALA A 13 -34.25 -8.35 -33.37
N LEU A 14 -34.55 -9.65 -33.26
CA LEU A 14 -34.46 -10.38 -31.99
C LEU A 14 -33.03 -10.87 -31.65
N LEU A 15 -32.13 -10.94 -32.63
CA LEU A 15 -30.73 -11.35 -32.42
C LEU A 15 -29.79 -10.18 -32.10
N LEU A 16 -30.31 -8.95 -32.02
CA LEU A 16 -29.57 -7.72 -31.72
C LEU A 16 -30.03 -7.03 -30.41
N MET A 17 -30.88 -7.68 -29.61
CA MET A 17 -31.39 -7.17 -28.31
C MET A 17 -31.27 -8.20 -27.16
N ALA A 18 -30.27 -9.09 -27.20
CA ALA A 18 -29.98 -10.02 -26.10
C ALA A 18 -28.47 -10.24 -25.83
N THR A 19 -27.63 -9.27 -26.20
CA THR A 19 -26.19 -9.29 -25.85
C THR A 19 -25.77 -8.03 -25.08
N SER A 20 -26.70 -7.49 -24.29
CA SER A 20 -26.41 -6.43 -23.33
C SER A 20 -27.03 -6.87 -22.00
N PHE A 21 -26.18 -7.00 -20.98
CA PHE A 21 -26.49 -7.43 -19.60
C PHE A 21 -26.57 -8.94 -19.33
N THR A 22 -25.42 -9.60 -19.34
CA THR A 22 -24.97 -10.40 -18.19
C THR A 22 -23.49 -10.08 -17.98
N GLN A 23 -23.20 -9.39 -16.89
CA GLN A 23 -21.85 -9.03 -16.47
C GLN A 23 -20.96 -10.28 -16.39
N PRO A 24 -19.64 -10.20 -16.67
CA PRO A 24 -18.75 -11.21 -16.13
C PRO A 24 -18.94 -11.18 -14.61
N ALA A 25 -19.29 -12.31 -14.01
CA ALA A 25 -19.28 -12.49 -12.57
C ALA A 25 -17.85 -12.22 -12.09
N ARG A 26 -17.60 -10.97 -11.70
CA ARG A 26 -16.49 -10.60 -10.86
C ARG A 26 -17.00 -10.78 -9.43
N SER A 27 -16.57 -11.84 -8.78
CA SER A 27 -16.46 -11.83 -7.33
C SER A 27 -15.09 -12.42 -7.00
N HIS A 28 -14.15 -11.52 -6.70
CA HIS A 28 -12.94 -11.86 -5.98
C HIS A 28 -13.10 -11.24 -4.59
N ASP A 29 -14.05 -11.77 -3.82
CA ASP A 29 -14.34 -11.27 -2.48
C ASP A 29 -13.92 -12.38 -1.51
N THR A 30 -12.66 -12.33 -1.08
CA THR A 30 -12.29 -12.94 0.19
C THR A 30 -12.58 -11.87 1.25
N ASP A 31 -13.73 -11.96 1.90
CA ASP A 31 -14.07 -11.05 2.99
C ASP A 31 -13.18 -11.34 4.21
N ILE A 32 -12.29 -10.41 4.55
CA ILE A 32 -11.62 -10.35 5.85
C ILE A 32 -12.35 -9.28 6.66
N TYR A 33 -13.08 -9.69 7.70
CA TYR A 33 -13.71 -8.76 8.63
C TYR A 33 -12.68 -8.32 9.66
N VAL A 34 -12.17 -7.11 9.51
CA VAL A 34 -11.26 -6.50 10.48
C VAL A 34 -12.07 -5.51 11.32
N GLY A 35 -12.24 -5.80 12.61
CA GLY A 35 -12.56 -4.76 13.58
C GLY A 35 -11.28 -3.98 13.86
N SER A 36 -11.26 -2.69 13.47
CA SER A 36 -10.28 -1.65 13.82
C SER A 36 -8.78 -2.04 13.81
N ALA A 37 -8.07 -1.52 12.81
CA ALA A 37 -6.63 -1.22 12.78
C ALA A 37 -5.69 -2.26 13.41
N ALA A 38 -5.26 -3.24 12.59
CA ALA A 38 -3.93 -3.80 12.78
C ALA A 38 -2.92 -2.83 12.15
N ASP A 39 -1.75 -2.64 12.78
CA ASP A 39 -0.68 -1.72 12.35
C ASP A 39 -0.21 -2.01 10.91
N VAL A 40 -0.89 -1.42 9.93
CA VAL A 40 -0.42 -1.36 8.54
C VAL A 40 0.44 -0.09 8.43
N PRO A 41 1.65 -0.16 7.84
CA PRO A 41 2.47 1.02 7.58
C PRO A 41 1.67 2.05 6.77
N GLU A 42 1.64 3.30 7.23
CA GLU A 42 0.99 4.40 6.50
C GLU A 42 1.63 4.59 5.12
N ALA A 43 0.82 4.78 4.09
CA ALA A 43 1.33 5.13 2.77
C ALA A 43 2.04 6.48 2.83
N LEU A 44 3.22 6.61 2.22
CA LEU A 44 3.93 7.88 2.12
C LEU A 44 3.55 8.55 0.79
N VAL A 45 2.85 9.67 0.83
CA VAL A 45 2.37 10.40 -0.36
C VAL A 45 3.03 11.77 -0.44
N ILE A 46 3.86 11.96 -1.46
CA ILE A 46 4.58 13.21 -1.71
C ILE A 46 4.00 13.87 -2.96
N PHE A 47 3.58 15.11 -2.82
CA PHE A 47 3.20 15.94 -3.95
C PHE A 47 4.39 16.72 -4.49
N THR A 48 4.40 16.94 -5.80
CA THR A 48 5.27 17.93 -6.43
C THR A 48 4.54 18.67 -7.52
N ILE A 49 4.83 19.95 -7.64
CA ILE A 49 4.14 20.88 -8.52
C ILE A 49 5.18 21.52 -9.44
N ASP A 50 4.97 21.36 -10.74
CA ASP A 50 5.73 22.04 -11.77
C ASP A 50 5.41 23.54 -11.76
N TYR A 51 6.21 24.27 -10.99
CA TYR A 51 5.94 25.63 -10.53
C TYR A 51 6.28 26.73 -11.58
N ARG A 52 5.94 26.46 -12.84
CA ARG A 52 6.17 27.38 -13.95
C ARG A 52 5.00 28.33 -14.19
N SER A 53 5.25 29.36 -14.98
CA SER A 53 4.27 30.41 -15.33
C SER A 53 2.94 29.92 -15.93
N ASN A 54 2.86 28.70 -16.47
CA ASN A 54 1.61 28.09 -16.92
C ASN A 54 0.55 28.02 -15.82
N LEU A 55 0.95 27.86 -14.55
CA LEU A 55 0.05 27.88 -13.40
C LEU A 55 -0.61 29.26 -13.17
N GLY A 56 0.01 30.34 -13.62
CA GLY A 56 -0.55 31.70 -13.57
C GLY A 56 -1.59 31.99 -14.65
N SER A 57 -1.90 31.04 -15.54
CA SER A 57 -2.92 31.20 -16.57
C SER A 57 -4.32 31.36 -15.96
N THR A 58 -5.17 32.18 -16.57
CA THR A 58 -6.55 32.38 -16.11
C THR A 58 -7.45 31.22 -16.55
N VAL A 59 -8.18 30.63 -15.60
CA VAL A 59 -9.14 29.54 -15.83
C VAL A 59 -10.53 29.92 -15.30
N CYS A 60 -11.50 29.04 -15.48
CA CYS A 60 -12.86 29.17 -14.93
C CYS A 60 -13.65 30.41 -15.41
N ASN A 61 -13.57 30.72 -16.70
CA ASN A 61 -14.24 31.88 -17.31
C ASN A 61 -15.76 31.68 -17.53
N GLY A 62 -16.29 30.45 -17.38
CA GLY A 62 -17.66 30.05 -17.70
C GLY A 62 -18.44 29.44 -16.53
N GLY A 63 -17.93 29.51 -15.30
CA GLY A 63 -18.57 28.96 -14.09
C GLY A 63 -18.10 27.54 -13.72
N GLU A 64 -17.04 27.04 -14.35
CA GLU A 64 -16.47 25.70 -14.11
C GLU A 64 -16.03 25.52 -12.65
N CYS A 65 -15.53 26.59 -12.01
CA CYS A 65 -15.11 26.58 -10.61
C CYS A 65 -16.28 26.75 -9.61
N GLN A 66 -17.53 26.90 -10.06
CA GLN A 66 -18.64 27.25 -9.17
C GLN A 66 -18.83 26.23 -8.05
N ALA A 67 -18.67 24.93 -8.34
CA ALA A 67 -18.77 23.88 -7.33
C ALA A 67 -17.70 24.00 -6.22
N LEU A 68 -16.49 24.46 -6.55
CA LEU A 68 -15.42 24.69 -5.58
C LEU A 68 -15.66 25.96 -4.75
N ILE A 69 -16.24 26.99 -5.36
CA ILE A 69 -16.63 28.24 -4.68
C ILE A 69 -17.78 27.97 -3.72
N ASP A 70 -18.82 27.28 -4.17
CA ASP A 70 -20.01 26.94 -3.36
C ASP A 70 -19.64 26.05 -2.17
N ALA A 71 -18.65 25.17 -2.35
CA ALA A 71 -18.11 24.32 -1.28
C ALA A 71 -17.08 25.03 -0.39
N GLY A 72 -16.77 26.31 -0.62
CA GLY A 72 -15.90 27.10 0.25
C GLY A 72 -14.39 26.96 0.02
N TYR A 73 -13.93 26.17 -0.94
CA TYR A 73 -12.49 25.98 -1.19
C TYR A 73 -11.81 27.16 -1.91
N MET A 74 -12.59 28.10 -2.46
CA MET A 74 -12.10 29.30 -3.16
C MET A 74 -12.97 30.53 -2.92
N PRO A 75 -12.39 31.75 -3.00
CA PRO A 75 -13.16 32.98 -2.95
C PRO A 75 -14.05 33.15 -4.19
N ALA A 76 -15.24 33.71 -3.99
CA ALA A 76 -16.23 33.94 -5.06
C ALA A 76 -15.91 35.11 -6.00
N LEU A 77 -14.82 35.86 -5.76
CA LEU A 77 -14.52 37.12 -6.45
C LEU A 77 -13.05 37.16 -6.88
N GLY A 78 -12.80 37.49 -8.15
CA GLY A 78 -11.47 37.70 -8.70
C GLY A 78 -11.22 36.90 -9.98
N THR A 79 -10.09 37.17 -10.62
CA THR A 79 -9.57 36.32 -11.70
C THR A 79 -8.99 35.07 -11.06
N ILE A 80 -9.52 33.89 -11.40
CA ILE A 80 -9.04 32.61 -10.88
C ILE A 80 -7.90 32.13 -11.77
N THR A 81 -6.73 31.89 -11.18
CA THR A 81 -5.62 31.27 -11.90
C THR A 81 -5.72 29.74 -11.85
N PHE A 82 -5.05 29.06 -12.78
CA PHE A 82 -4.96 27.60 -12.78
C PHE A 82 -4.37 27.10 -11.46
N PHE A 83 -3.45 27.86 -10.86
CA PHE A 83 -2.90 27.54 -9.56
C PHE A 83 -3.94 27.61 -8.43
N ASP A 84 -4.75 28.67 -8.40
CA ASP A 84 -5.82 28.82 -7.40
C ASP A 84 -6.80 27.65 -7.47
N MET A 85 -7.21 27.29 -8.69
CA MET A 85 -8.07 26.13 -8.93
C MET A 85 -7.41 24.82 -8.48
N MET A 86 -6.13 24.59 -8.83
CA MET A 86 -5.41 23.37 -8.46
C MET A 86 -5.27 23.23 -6.94
N ARG A 87 -4.98 24.32 -6.23
CA ARG A 87 -4.93 24.33 -4.76
C ARG A 87 -6.25 23.94 -4.13
N ALA A 88 -7.34 24.51 -4.64
CA ALA A 88 -8.68 24.21 -4.17
C ALA A 88 -9.08 22.75 -4.41
N VAL A 89 -8.72 22.20 -5.57
CA VAL A 89 -8.93 20.78 -5.86
C VAL A 89 -8.10 19.90 -4.92
N ILE A 90 -6.81 20.21 -4.70
CA ILE A 90 -5.96 19.47 -3.75
C ILE A 90 -6.59 19.48 -2.35
N LYS A 91 -7.03 20.64 -1.86
CA LYS A 91 -7.74 20.77 -0.58
C LYS A 91 -8.99 19.89 -0.53
N LYS A 92 -9.89 20.04 -1.49
CA LYS A 92 -11.14 19.27 -1.59
C LYS A 92 -10.94 17.76 -1.68
N VAL A 93 -9.87 17.31 -2.33
CA VAL A 93 -9.59 15.88 -2.44
C VAL A 93 -8.98 15.33 -1.16
N LEU A 94 -8.10 16.08 -0.50
CA LEU A 94 -7.46 15.67 0.75
C LEU A 94 -8.40 15.78 1.96
N ASP A 95 -9.42 16.63 1.90
CA ASP A 95 -10.39 16.88 2.98
C ASP A 95 -10.94 15.59 3.60
N PRO A 96 -11.55 14.64 2.86
CA PRO A 96 -12.10 13.44 3.48
C PRO A 96 -11.08 12.31 3.71
N LEU A 97 -9.79 12.50 3.37
CA LEU A 97 -8.81 11.41 3.34
C LEU A 97 -7.93 11.40 4.60
N HIS A 98 -7.73 10.22 5.17
CA HIS A 98 -6.87 9.96 6.34
C HIS A 98 -6.16 8.59 6.19
N GLY A 99 -5.21 8.30 7.08
CA GLY A 99 -4.46 7.03 7.13
C GLY A 99 -3.22 6.98 6.24
N PHE A 100 -2.59 8.12 5.96
CA PHE A 100 -1.36 8.22 5.16
C PHE A 100 -0.49 9.41 5.63
N LYS A 101 0.80 9.41 5.29
CA LYS A 101 1.69 10.57 5.49
C LYS A 101 1.70 11.44 4.25
N LEU A 102 1.60 12.76 4.44
CA LEU A 102 1.50 13.76 3.38
C LEU A 102 2.75 14.65 3.35
N GLY A 103 3.36 14.81 2.18
CA GLY A 103 4.55 15.65 1.95
C GLY A 103 4.44 16.54 0.70
N LEU A 104 5.26 17.59 0.61
CA LEU A 104 5.34 18.49 -0.56
C LEU A 104 6.79 18.82 -0.90
N MET A 105 7.18 18.61 -2.14
CA MET A 105 8.45 19.05 -2.70
C MET A 105 8.24 20.06 -3.82
N ILE A 106 9.15 21.03 -3.93
CA ILE A 106 9.09 22.08 -4.96
C ILE A 106 10.49 22.28 -5.52
N ASN A 107 10.60 22.35 -6.85
CA ASN A 107 11.86 22.68 -7.52
C ASN A 107 12.33 24.10 -7.19
N HIS A 108 13.63 24.30 -7.14
CA HIS A 108 14.23 25.62 -7.23
C HIS A 108 14.20 26.12 -8.69
N GLU A 109 14.41 27.42 -8.93
CA GLU A 109 14.77 27.87 -10.27
C GLU A 109 16.18 27.37 -10.62
N ASN A 110 16.53 27.33 -11.92
CA ASN A 110 17.88 27.01 -12.35
C ASN A 110 18.68 28.29 -12.66
N ASP A 111 19.48 28.77 -11.71
CA ASP A 111 20.36 29.92 -11.90
C ASP A 111 21.83 29.61 -11.54
N ASN A 112 22.75 30.17 -12.32
CA ASN A 112 24.20 30.15 -12.11
C ASN A 112 24.93 28.78 -12.15
N ASN A 113 24.30 27.72 -12.68
CA ASN A 113 24.91 26.42 -13.04
C ASN A 113 25.88 25.84 -11.99
N CYS A 114 25.54 25.91 -10.70
CA CYS A 114 26.26 25.19 -9.65
C CYS A 114 25.34 24.32 -8.80
N ALA A 115 25.90 23.28 -8.19
CA ALA A 115 25.17 22.33 -7.36
C ALA A 115 26.04 21.80 -6.23
N GLY A 116 25.38 21.52 -5.11
CA GLY A 116 25.96 20.90 -3.93
C GLY A 116 25.92 21.79 -2.68
N PRO A 117 26.22 21.20 -1.52
CA PRO A 117 25.92 21.78 -0.20
C PRO A 117 26.82 22.96 0.19
N ALA A 118 27.91 23.19 -0.54
CA ALA A 118 28.86 24.27 -0.27
C ALA A 118 28.66 25.49 -1.18
N GLU A 119 27.76 25.37 -2.16
CA GLU A 119 27.53 26.42 -3.13
C GLU A 119 26.65 27.51 -2.54
N THR A 120 26.95 28.76 -2.89
CA THR A 120 26.16 29.93 -2.51
C THR A 120 25.98 30.78 -3.76
N ALA A 121 24.83 31.44 -3.91
CA ALA A 121 24.45 32.19 -5.11
C ALA A 121 24.24 31.34 -6.38
N CYS A 122 23.74 30.12 -6.23
CA CYS A 122 23.06 29.40 -7.33
C CYS A 122 21.76 28.77 -6.86
N SER A 123 20.94 28.43 -7.83
CA SER A 123 19.71 27.68 -7.63
C SER A 123 19.62 26.49 -8.56
N GLY A 124 19.13 25.38 -8.01
CA GLY A 124 18.91 24.16 -8.75
C GLY A 124 18.48 23.02 -7.83
N GLY A 125 17.87 21.98 -8.38
CA GLY A 125 17.28 20.88 -7.65
C GLY A 125 15.91 21.20 -7.08
N ALA A 126 15.64 20.71 -5.87
CA ALA A 126 14.37 20.89 -5.20
C ALA A 126 14.56 20.96 -3.69
N MET A 127 13.56 21.49 -3.00
CA MET A 127 13.48 21.51 -1.55
C MET A 127 12.33 20.64 -1.05
N VAL A 128 12.51 20.05 0.14
CA VAL A 128 11.39 19.52 0.93
C VAL A 128 10.66 20.72 1.52
N TYR A 129 9.55 21.10 0.90
CA TYR A 129 8.80 22.30 1.25
C TYR A 129 7.83 22.06 2.42
N TYR A 130 7.33 20.83 2.54
CA TYR A 130 6.59 20.31 3.69
C TYR A 130 7.01 18.86 3.98
N ASP A 131 7.35 18.59 5.24
CA ASP A 131 7.79 17.28 5.72
C ASP A 131 6.66 16.23 5.67
N LEU A 132 7.01 14.96 5.46
CA LEU A 132 6.05 13.84 5.48
C LEU A 132 5.43 13.69 6.87
N SER A 133 4.22 14.22 7.01
CA SER A 133 3.49 14.28 8.28
C SER A 133 2.25 13.39 8.21
N SER A 134 2.01 12.62 9.27
CA SER A 134 0.87 11.70 9.36
C SER A 134 -0.46 12.46 9.43
N VAL A 135 -1.47 11.93 8.73
CA VAL A 135 -2.82 12.50 8.63
C VAL A 135 -3.82 11.44 9.09
N ASN A 136 -4.30 11.53 10.33
CA ASN A 136 -4.87 10.38 11.04
C ASN A 136 -6.13 10.64 11.87
N GLU A 137 -6.63 11.88 11.96
CA GLU A 137 -7.78 12.13 12.83
C GLU A 137 -9.08 11.46 12.32
N THR A 138 -9.72 10.66 13.18
CA THR A 138 -10.99 9.98 12.90
C THR A 138 -12.22 10.90 13.00
N THR A 139 -12.01 12.17 13.37
CA THR A 139 -13.04 13.20 13.54
C THR A 139 -13.08 14.21 12.40
N ASP A 140 -12.23 14.00 11.40
CA ASP A 140 -12.13 14.77 10.15
C ASP A 140 -13.50 14.82 9.47
N ASP A 141 -14.08 16.03 9.38
CA ASP A 141 -15.41 16.24 8.81
C ASP A 141 -15.31 16.12 7.28
N PRO A 142 -16.00 15.16 6.64
CA PRO A 142 -15.99 15.02 5.18
C PRO A 142 -16.67 16.20 4.46
N ASP A 143 -17.40 17.05 5.18
CA ASP A 143 -18.17 18.15 4.61
C ASP A 143 -17.75 19.49 5.26
N THR A 144 -16.82 20.18 4.59
CA THR A 144 -16.56 21.63 4.59
C THR A 144 -15.27 22.07 5.27
N PHE A 145 -14.12 21.92 4.59
CA PHE A 145 -12.94 22.76 4.81
C PHE A 145 -13.34 24.24 5.02
N ASP A 146 -13.15 24.78 6.22
CA ASP A 146 -13.36 26.21 6.48
C ASP A 146 -12.06 26.98 6.20
N PRO A 147 -11.93 27.70 5.06
CA PRO A 147 -10.74 28.48 4.76
C PRO A 147 -10.50 29.62 5.76
N ASN A 148 -11.51 29.98 6.57
CA ASN A 148 -11.41 31.02 7.59
C ASN A 148 -11.01 30.48 8.97
N ASP A 149 -11.06 29.16 9.17
CA ASP A 149 -10.60 28.49 10.40
C ASP A 149 -9.44 27.52 10.13
N MET A 150 -8.40 28.04 9.47
CA MET A 150 -7.08 27.40 9.41
C MET A 150 -6.32 27.54 10.74
N THR A 151 -6.97 27.73 11.88
CA THR A 151 -6.26 27.83 13.17
C THR A 151 -5.89 26.43 13.65
N ALA A 152 -4.70 26.26 14.25
CA ALA A 152 -4.31 24.97 14.85
C ALA A 152 -5.19 24.56 16.05
N ALA A 153 -6.22 25.36 16.37
CA ALA A 153 -7.20 25.13 17.43
C ALA A 153 -8.57 24.73 16.87
N ASN A 154 -8.72 24.59 15.56
CA ASN A 154 -9.91 24.01 14.94
C ASN A 154 -9.98 22.52 15.33
N PRO A 155 -10.99 22.09 16.10
CA PRO A 155 -11.07 20.73 16.63
C PRO A 155 -11.59 19.70 15.60
N VAL A 156 -11.82 20.12 14.35
CA VAL A 156 -12.48 19.33 13.30
C VAL A 156 -11.51 18.82 12.24
N GLU A 157 -10.35 19.45 12.09
CA GLU A 157 -9.42 19.24 10.97
C GLU A 157 -8.02 18.88 11.46
N ASP A 158 -7.39 17.89 10.84
CA ASP A 158 -6.06 17.41 11.23
C ASP A 158 -5.02 18.55 11.13
N SER A 159 -4.30 18.80 12.24
CA SER A 159 -3.34 19.90 12.32
C SER A 159 -2.22 19.85 11.26
N ASN A 160 -1.85 18.65 10.78
CA ASN A 160 -0.87 18.47 9.73
C ASN A 160 -1.47 18.80 8.35
N LYS A 161 -2.73 18.45 8.08
CA LYS A 161 -3.44 18.93 6.87
C LYS A 161 -3.50 20.45 6.82
N ILE A 162 -3.88 21.08 7.93
CA ILE A 162 -3.91 22.55 8.03
C ILE A 162 -2.52 23.14 7.75
N ALA A 163 -1.46 22.55 8.30
CA ALA A 163 -0.09 23.00 8.07
C ALA A 163 0.33 22.85 6.59
N PHE A 164 -0.02 21.73 5.96
CA PHE A 164 0.18 21.50 4.53
C PHE A 164 -0.56 22.54 3.68
N PHE A 165 -1.84 22.81 3.97
CA PHE A 165 -2.62 23.80 3.23
C PHE A 165 -2.07 25.22 3.37
N LYS A 166 -1.59 25.60 4.57
CA LYS A 166 -0.90 26.88 4.78
C LYS A 166 0.37 27.00 3.96
N LYS A 167 1.18 25.94 3.92
CA LYS A 167 2.38 25.88 3.06
C LYS A 167 1.98 26.05 1.60
N LEU A 168 1.01 25.27 1.14
CA LEU A 168 0.52 25.33 -0.24
C LEU A 168 0.00 26.73 -0.61
N ASP A 169 -0.72 27.40 0.28
CA ASP A 169 -1.23 28.78 0.09
C ASP A 169 -0.13 29.85 0.16
N ALA A 170 0.97 29.59 0.89
CA ALA A 170 2.08 30.53 1.02
C ALA A 170 2.93 30.66 -0.26
N LEU A 171 2.83 29.72 -1.20
CA LEU A 171 3.48 29.87 -2.50
C LEU A 171 2.89 31.08 -3.27
N PRO A 172 3.68 31.96 -3.90
CA PRO A 172 3.12 33.00 -4.75
C PRO A 172 2.43 32.42 -6.00
N ILE A 173 1.78 33.25 -6.80
CA ILE A 173 1.36 32.80 -8.15
C ILE A 173 2.60 32.90 -9.05
N PRO A 174 3.03 31.82 -9.73
CA PRO A 174 4.25 31.83 -10.53
C PRO A 174 4.07 32.72 -11.77
N GLN A 175 4.96 33.71 -11.89
CA GLN A 175 5.05 34.64 -13.02
C GLN A 175 6.46 35.25 -13.08
N GLY A 176 7.03 35.41 -14.28
CA GLY A 176 8.36 36.02 -14.43
C GLY A 176 9.42 35.30 -13.58
N ASN A 177 10.10 36.05 -12.70
CA ASN A 177 11.12 35.55 -11.77
C ASN A 177 10.56 34.79 -10.55
N LEU A 178 9.23 34.69 -10.41
CA LEU A 178 8.59 33.83 -9.40
C LEU A 178 8.36 32.41 -9.92
N SER A 179 8.52 32.19 -11.23
CA SER A 179 8.40 30.86 -11.82
C SER A 179 9.71 30.11 -11.67
N HIS A 180 9.61 28.80 -11.47
CA HIS A 180 10.77 27.92 -11.36
C HIS A 180 10.85 26.98 -12.56
N THR A 181 12.06 26.63 -12.96
CA THR A 181 12.32 25.58 -13.94
C THR A 181 12.08 24.20 -13.33
N TRP A 182 11.50 23.30 -14.14
CA TRP A 182 11.35 21.90 -13.76
C TRP A 182 12.61 21.07 -14.07
N GLN A 183 13.29 20.65 -13.01
CA GLN A 183 14.51 19.84 -13.04
C GLN A 183 14.21 18.47 -12.40
N GLY A 184 13.63 17.57 -13.19
CA GLY A 184 13.08 16.31 -12.70
C GLY A 184 14.13 15.37 -12.10
N SER A 185 15.29 15.22 -12.75
CA SER A 185 16.35 14.33 -12.26
C SER A 185 16.90 14.81 -10.90
N GLU A 186 17.15 16.10 -10.73
CA GLU A 186 17.66 16.67 -9.48
C GLU A 186 16.61 16.67 -8.38
N MET A 187 15.34 16.92 -8.70
CA MET A 187 14.26 16.82 -7.72
C MET A 187 14.17 15.40 -7.15
N TYR A 188 14.19 14.40 -8.02
CA TYR A 188 14.17 13.00 -7.59
C TYR A 188 15.47 12.57 -6.91
N PHE A 189 16.60 13.21 -7.23
CA PHE A 189 17.84 13.03 -6.48
C PHE A 189 17.75 13.61 -5.07
N GLU A 190 17.15 14.79 -4.89
CA GLU A 190 16.92 15.34 -3.56
C GLU A 190 15.91 14.47 -2.78
N LEU A 191 14.85 13.98 -3.44
CA LEU A 191 13.92 13.02 -2.85
C LEU A 191 14.64 11.77 -2.37
N PHE A 192 15.52 11.20 -3.20
CA PHE A 192 16.34 10.06 -2.81
C PHE A 192 17.15 10.35 -1.55
N ARG A 193 17.78 11.52 -1.46
CA ARG A 193 18.56 11.94 -0.29
C ARG A 193 17.68 12.14 0.95
N TYR A 194 16.47 12.70 0.78
CA TYR A 194 15.48 12.83 1.84
C TYR A 194 15.03 11.47 2.37
N LEU A 195 14.60 10.56 1.48
CA LEU A 195 14.15 9.22 1.84
C LEU A 195 15.24 8.38 2.50
N THR A 196 16.51 8.57 2.12
CA THR A 196 17.64 7.83 2.70
C THR A 196 18.37 8.56 3.84
N GLY A 197 17.90 9.75 4.26
CA GLY A 197 18.42 10.47 5.41
C GLY A 197 19.83 11.04 5.21
N GLN A 198 20.16 11.47 3.99
CA GLN A 198 21.48 12.01 3.66
C GLN A 198 21.58 13.51 3.96
N THR A 199 22.80 14.05 3.88
CA THR A 199 23.00 15.50 3.92
C THR A 199 22.22 16.17 2.79
N VAL A 200 21.60 17.32 3.07
CA VAL A 200 20.95 18.16 2.05
C VAL A 200 21.98 18.49 0.97
N TYR A 201 21.60 18.33 -0.30
CA TYR A 201 22.53 18.59 -1.41
C TYR A 201 22.22 19.91 -2.07
N ASN A 202 21.00 20.06 -2.59
CA ASN A 202 20.55 21.25 -3.28
C ASN A 202 19.35 21.93 -2.61
N GLY A 203 18.71 21.33 -1.60
CA GLY A 203 17.49 21.87 -1.00
C GLY A 203 17.61 23.26 -0.36
N HIS A 204 18.84 23.75 -0.10
CA HIS A 204 19.10 25.11 0.41
C HIS A 204 19.68 26.05 -0.68
N ASN A 205 19.86 25.54 -1.90
CA ASN A 205 20.35 26.31 -3.05
C ASN A 205 19.16 26.92 -3.77
N GLY A 206 18.55 27.93 -3.15
CA GLY A 206 17.43 28.71 -3.70
C GLY A 206 17.82 30.17 -3.95
N TRP A 207 18.91 30.43 -4.67
CA TRP A 207 19.29 31.81 -5.01
C TRP A 207 18.23 32.49 -5.90
N LYS A 208 17.70 33.64 -5.45
CA LYS A 208 16.64 34.44 -6.12
C LYS A 208 15.30 33.74 -6.36
N ASP A 209 15.12 32.54 -5.81
CA ASP A 209 13.85 31.83 -5.89
C ASP A 209 12.72 32.70 -5.36
N PHE A 210 11.53 32.56 -5.94
CA PHE A 210 10.38 33.39 -5.59
C PHE A 210 10.65 34.91 -5.67
N GLY A 211 11.62 35.32 -6.49
CA GLY A 211 11.91 36.73 -6.76
C GLY A 211 12.60 37.47 -5.62
N THR A 212 13.31 36.75 -4.75
CA THR A 212 14.12 37.33 -3.65
C THR A 212 15.30 38.15 -4.16
N ASN A 213 15.94 38.91 -3.25
CA ASN A 213 17.02 39.81 -3.58
C ASN A 213 18.23 39.08 -4.21
N SER A 214 19.05 39.81 -4.95
CA SER A 214 20.08 39.22 -5.81
C SER A 214 21.31 38.64 -5.10
N THR A 215 21.40 38.69 -3.76
CA THR A 215 22.63 38.32 -3.05
C THR A 215 22.49 37.11 -2.13
N ASP A 216 21.27 36.68 -1.81
CA ASP A 216 21.03 35.72 -0.74
C ASP A 216 20.29 34.47 -1.25
N ASN A 217 20.55 33.31 -0.65
CA ASN A 217 19.75 32.10 -0.88
C ASN A 217 18.48 32.17 -0.02
N LEU A 218 17.44 31.42 -0.40
CA LEU A 218 16.24 31.27 0.42
C LEU A 218 16.59 30.97 1.88
N GLY A 219 15.85 31.60 2.80
CA GLY A 219 16.00 31.35 4.24
C GLY A 219 17.21 32.04 4.89
N ASP A 220 18.01 32.82 4.15
CA ASP A 220 19.00 33.73 4.75
C ASP A 220 18.29 34.76 5.67
N ALA A 221 18.92 35.11 6.78
CA ALA A 221 18.41 36.13 7.70
C ALA A 221 18.35 37.53 7.06
N THR A 222 19.10 37.76 5.97
CA THR A 222 19.05 39.01 5.19
C THR A 222 18.10 38.96 4.00
N ASP A 223 17.53 37.80 3.69
CA ASP A 223 16.45 37.65 2.73
C ASP A 223 15.13 38.18 3.34
N LEU A 224 14.94 39.49 3.21
CA LEU A 224 13.80 40.24 3.76
C LEU A 224 12.58 40.23 2.85
N ASP A 225 12.64 39.53 1.71
CA ASP A 225 11.62 39.58 0.67
C ASP A 225 10.54 38.51 0.94
N GLY A 226 9.86 38.66 2.07
CA GLY A 226 8.64 37.92 2.32
C GLY A 226 7.58 38.32 1.30
N TYR A 227 7.08 37.35 0.52
CA TYR A 227 5.81 37.52 -0.19
C TYR A 227 4.69 37.52 0.86
N GLY A 228 4.43 38.67 1.47
CA GLY A 228 3.60 38.77 2.67
C GLY A 228 4.36 38.39 3.96
N ASN A 229 3.67 37.81 4.95
CA ASN A 229 4.24 37.48 6.27
C ASN A 229 4.98 36.12 6.34
N VAL A 230 5.14 35.40 5.22
CA VAL A 230 5.81 34.08 5.19
C VAL A 230 6.65 33.96 3.91
N THR A 231 7.97 33.83 4.04
CA THR A 231 8.87 33.53 2.92
C THR A 231 8.81 32.02 2.62
N PRO A 232 8.50 31.59 1.38
CA PRO A 232 8.55 30.17 1.01
C PRO A 232 9.97 29.64 1.20
N LYS A 233 10.15 28.69 2.10
CA LYS A 233 11.43 28.01 2.34
C LYS A 233 11.18 26.56 2.75
N TRP A 234 12.24 25.76 2.73
CA TRP A 234 12.21 24.36 3.15
C TRP A 234 11.60 24.20 4.54
N ASP A 235 11.07 23.00 4.79
CA ASP A 235 10.56 22.64 6.10
C ASP A 235 11.70 22.25 7.03
N VAL A 236 11.96 23.10 8.02
CA VAL A 236 12.98 22.81 9.05
C VAL A 236 12.63 21.58 9.89
N ALA A 237 11.37 21.11 9.87
CA ALA A 237 10.98 19.86 10.52
C ALA A 237 11.61 18.64 9.83
N ALA A 238 11.77 18.67 8.50
CA ALA A 238 12.33 17.59 7.69
C ALA A 238 13.84 17.39 7.88
N GLU A 239 14.51 18.28 8.62
CA GLU A 239 15.97 18.33 8.72
C GLU A 239 16.44 18.33 10.18
N ASP A 240 17.67 17.88 10.40
CA ASP A 240 18.46 18.17 11.59
C ASP A 240 19.80 18.83 11.18
N ILE A 241 20.45 19.52 12.12
CA ILE A 241 21.71 20.21 11.89
C ILE A 241 22.85 19.46 12.56
N ILE A 242 23.80 18.97 11.76
CA ILE A 242 25.02 18.34 12.25
C ILE A 242 26.11 19.39 12.46
N GLY A 243 26.65 19.48 13.68
CA GLY A 243 27.74 20.40 14.00
C GLY A 243 27.26 21.71 14.63
N ASN A 244 28.16 22.69 14.77
CA ASN A 244 27.84 24.00 15.36
C ASN A 244 28.60 25.12 14.62
N GLY A 245 27.99 26.30 14.53
CA GLY A 245 28.56 27.46 13.84
C GLY A 245 28.72 27.21 12.33
N SER A 246 29.81 27.70 11.74
CA SER A 246 30.08 27.66 10.30
C SER A 246 30.31 26.25 9.70
N ASN A 247 30.30 25.20 10.53
CA ASN A 247 30.43 23.80 10.10
C ASN A 247 29.10 23.03 10.25
N ALA A 248 27.99 23.73 10.44
CA ALA A 248 26.65 23.16 10.46
C ALA A 248 26.31 22.56 9.08
N ILE A 249 26.06 21.25 9.03
CA ILE A 249 25.67 20.53 7.82
C ILE A 249 24.22 20.06 8.00
N PRO A 250 23.26 20.61 7.24
CA PRO A 250 21.88 20.16 7.29
C PRO A 250 21.77 18.73 6.72
N THR A 251 21.01 17.89 7.42
CA THR A 251 20.81 16.48 7.10
C THR A 251 19.34 16.13 7.21
N TYR A 252 18.82 15.40 6.22
CA TYR A 252 17.42 15.00 6.23
C TYR A 252 17.11 13.97 7.30
N LYS A 253 15.96 14.14 7.94
CA LYS A 253 15.34 13.10 8.77
C LYS A 253 14.60 12.16 7.83
N SER A 254 15.12 10.94 7.68
CA SER A 254 14.49 9.96 6.81
C SER A 254 13.11 9.57 7.34
N PRO A 255 12.05 9.62 6.53
CA PRO A 255 10.75 9.08 6.90
C PRO A 255 10.74 7.55 7.01
N LEU A 256 11.82 6.87 6.59
CA LEU A 256 11.99 5.41 6.71
C LEU A 256 12.62 5.00 8.05
N GLN A 257 12.95 5.95 8.92
CA GLN A 257 13.64 5.72 10.20
C GLN A 257 12.78 5.04 11.28
N ASP A 258 11.45 5.00 11.11
CA ASP A 258 10.51 4.50 12.13
C ASP A 258 10.48 2.95 12.28
N GLY A 259 11.36 2.21 11.58
CA GLY A 259 11.54 0.76 11.77
C GLY A 259 10.29 -0.06 11.39
N VAL A 260 9.68 -0.73 12.38
CA VAL A 260 8.53 -1.63 12.16
C VAL A 260 7.31 -0.91 11.56
N ALA A 261 7.16 0.40 11.81
CA ALA A 261 6.10 1.22 11.23
C ALA A 261 6.32 1.55 9.73
N THR A 262 7.52 1.27 9.20
CA THR A 262 7.90 1.51 7.80
C THR A 262 8.31 0.24 7.05
N ASP A 263 8.26 -0.92 7.71
CA ASP A 263 8.33 -2.22 7.05
C ASP A 263 7.21 -2.30 6.01
N CYS A 264 7.56 -2.61 4.77
CA CYS A 264 6.68 -2.61 3.60
C CYS A 264 6.01 -1.25 3.27
N ALA A 265 6.53 -0.13 3.79
CA ALA A 265 6.01 1.19 3.45
C ALA A 265 6.05 1.43 1.93
N SER A 266 4.88 1.78 1.39
CA SER A 266 4.75 2.14 -0.02
C SER A 266 4.94 3.64 -0.19
N ILE A 267 5.88 4.04 -1.06
CA ILE A 267 6.23 5.43 -1.29
C ILE A 267 5.65 5.87 -2.63
N TYR A 268 4.87 6.95 -2.63
CA TYR A 268 4.17 7.46 -3.80
C TYR A 268 4.53 8.92 -4.05
N MET A 269 4.84 9.24 -5.30
CA MET A 269 5.03 10.63 -5.74
C MET A 269 3.97 11.01 -6.76
N ILE A 270 3.23 12.08 -6.51
CA ILE A 270 2.22 12.61 -7.42
C ILE A 270 2.78 13.88 -8.07
N ASN A 271 3.06 13.80 -9.36
CA ASN A 271 3.68 14.87 -10.14
C ASN A 271 2.63 15.63 -10.95
N PHE A 272 2.43 16.92 -10.66
CA PHE A 272 1.67 17.82 -11.51
C PHE A 272 2.63 18.53 -12.47
N MET A 273 2.56 18.24 -13.78
CA MET A 273 3.58 18.68 -14.75
C MET A 273 3.01 19.25 -16.04
N PHE A 274 3.74 20.15 -16.68
CA PHE A 274 3.43 20.65 -18.03
C PHE A 274 4.22 19.94 -19.14
N GLY A 275 4.87 18.83 -18.80
CA GLY A 275 5.42 17.89 -19.78
C GLY A 275 6.74 18.32 -20.43
N VAL A 276 7.43 19.32 -19.87
CA VAL A 276 8.79 19.72 -20.28
C VAL A 276 9.72 19.56 -19.09
N ASN A 277 10.84 18.89 -19.31
CA ASN A 277 11.90 18.69 -18.33
C ASN A 277 13.19 19.28 -18.90
N GLN A 278 13.84 20.17 -18.16
CA GLN A 278 14.95 20.97 -18.68
C GLN A 278 15.93 21.38 -17.58
N GLN A 279 17.17 21.68 -17.98
CA GLN A 279 18.22 22.15 -17.05
C GLN A 279 18.48 21.19 -15.89
N GLU A 280 18.52 19.90 -16.21
CA GLU A 280 18.66 18.80 -15.25
C GLU A 280 20.04 18.13 -15.28
N THR A 281 21.10 18.95 -15.37
CA THR A 281 22.47 18.45 -15.51
C THR A 281 23.38 18.74 -14.32
N ASP A 282 22.97 19.58 -13.39
CA ASP A 282 23.90 20.19 -12.44
C ASP A 282 24.32 19.19 -11.35
N ALA A 283 23.43 18.28 -10.97
CA ALA A 283 23.75 17.19 -10.02
C ALA A 283 24.22 15.89 -10.68
N ASN A 284 24.45 15.84 -12.00
CA ASN A 284 24.76 14.60 -12.73
C ASN A 284 25.98 13.85 -12.18
N ALA A 285 27.00 14.60 -11.77
CA ALA A 285 28.18 14.03 -11.15
C ALA A 285 27.83 13.32 -9.83
N ALA A 286 27.01 13.94 -8.98
CA ALA A 286 26.57 13.37 -7.69
C ALA A 286 25.61 12.19 -7.88
N ILE A 287 24.65 12.30 -8.80
CA ILE A 287 23.72 11.20 -9.15
C ILE A 287 24.51 9.95 -9.57
N SER A 288 25.60 10.14 -10.31
CA SER A 288 26.42 9.03 -10.82
C SER A 288 27.36 8.39 -9.78
N GLN A 289 27.54 9.00 -8.60
CA GLN A 289 28.40 8.47 -7.55
C GLN A 289 27.90 7.13 -7.01
N ALA A 290 28.79 6.38 -6.34
CA ALA A 290 28.42 5.11 -5.72
C ALA A 290 27.37 5.32 -4.62
N LYS A 291 26.55 4.30 -4.34
CA LYS A 291 25.58 4.32 -3.24
C LYS A 291 26.21 4.68 -1.89
N GLY A 292 27.44 4.21 -1.66
CA GLY A 292 28.20 4.51 -0.43
C GLY A 292 28.65 5.96 -0.30
N ASP A 293 28.74 6.70 -1.42
CA ASP A 293 29.13 8.11 -1.45
C ASP A 293 27.90 9.05 -1.50
N GLY A 294 26.68 8.49 -1.41
CA GLY A 294 25.43 9.24 -1.49
C GLY A 294 24.91 9.47 -2.91
N GLY A 295 25.40 8.71 -3.89
CA GLY A 295 24.89 8.71 -5.27
C GLY A 295 23.96 7.53 -5.58
N MET A 296 23.42 7.48 -6.80
CA MET A 296 22.50 6.44 -7.26
C MET A 296 23.21 5.34 -8.07
N SER A 297 24.51 5.46 -8.32
CA SER A 297 25.30 4.52 -9.14
C SER A 297 24.75 4.31 -10.56
N ILE A 298 24.04 5.31 -11.10
CA ILE A 298 23.47 5.23 -12.44
C ILE A 298 24.59 5.53 -13.45
N GLY A 299 25.31 4.48 -13.85
CA GLY A 299 26.51 4.52 -14.73
C GLY A 299 26.29 5.01 -16.16
N ALA A 300 25.09 5.52 -16.49
CA ALA A 300 24.76 6.09 -17.80
C ALA A 300 24.74 7.64 -17.82
N ILE A 301 24.87 8.31 -16.65
CA ILE A 301 24.75 9.77 -16.56
C ILE A 301 26.14 10.44 -16.62
N ALA A 302 27.19 9.80 -16.09
CA ALA A 302 28.56 10.34 -16.02
C ALA A 302 29.31 10.47 -17.37
N ASN A 303 28.86 9.80 -18.43
CA ASN A 303 29.51 9.84 -19.76
C ASN A 303 28.56 10.29 -20.89
N ALA A 304 27.38 10.82 -20.54
CA ALA A 304 26.47 11.39 -21.53
C ALA A 304 26.96 12.78 -21.96
N VAL A 305 28.01 12.81 -22.80
CA VAL A 305 28.15 13.83 -23.85
C VAL A 305 27.07 13.54 -24.91
N ASP A 306 25.81 13.55 -24.46
CA ASP A 306 24.65 13.62 -25.32
C ASP A 306 23.55 14.36 -24.57
N VAL A 307 23.80 15.67 -24.42
CA VAL A 307 22.88 16.70 -23.89
C VAL A 307 21.57 16.79 -24.71
N SER A 308 21.34 15.91 -25.69
CA SER A 308 20.17 15.88 -26.55
C SER A 308 19.03 14.96 -26.07
N ASN A 309 19.24 14.13 -25.03
CA ASN A 309 18.22 13.19 -24.55
C ASN A 309 17.97 13.25 -23.03
N SER A 310 17.93 14.46 -22.44
CA SER A 310 17.53 14.73 -21.04
C SER A 310 16.29 13.94 -20.60
N ASN A 311 15.32 13.80 -21.51
CA ASN A 311 14.13 12.95 -21.36
C ASN A 311 14.38 11.49 -20.95
N THR A 312 15.50 10.89 -21.37
CA THR A 312 15.91 9.52 -20.99
C THR A 312 16.62 9.49 -19.64
N GLN A 313 17.31 10.56 -19.26
CA GLN A 313 17.96 10.68 -17.96
C GLN A 313 16.91 10.66 -16.85
N PHE A 314 15.88 11.49 -16.97
CA PHE A 314 14.80 11.52 -16.00
C PHE A 314 14.09 10.16 -15.89
N ALA A 315 13.78 9.52 -17.02
CA ALA A 315 13.23 8.17 -17.04
C ALA A 315 14.14 7.15 -16.32
N ASN A 316 15.47 7.26 -16.45
CA ASN A 316 16.40 6.37 -15.76
C ASN A 316 16.40 6.60 -14.24
N VAL A 317 16.33 7.85 -13.78
CA VAL A 317 16.23 8.21 -12.35
C VAL A 317 14.93 7.66 -11.77
N LEU A 318 13.80 7.87 -12.46
CA LEU A 318 12.49 7.32 -12.09
C LEU A 318 12.53 5.79 -11.98
N LYS A 319 13.04 5.14 -13.02
CA LYS A 319 13.17 3.68 -13.07
C LYS A 319 14.03 3.15 -11.94
N TRP A 320 15.14 3.83 -11.65
CA TRP A 320 16.02 3.42 -10.56
C TRP A 320 15.30 3.49 -9.22
N LEU A 321 14.57 4.57 -8.93
CA LEU A 321 13.83 4.72 -7.66
C LEU A 321 12.66 3.73 -7.52
N HIS A 322 12.06 3.32 -8.63
CA HIS A 322 11.07 2.26 -8.65
C HIS A 322 11.68 0.85 -8.50
N ASP A 323 12.89 0.63 -9.04
CA ASP A 323 13.53 -0.68 -9.07
C ASP A 323 14.39 -0.97 -7.84
N VAL A 324 14.94 0.05 -7.19
CA VAL A 324 15.77 -0.10 -5.99
C VAL A 324 14.89 -0.31 -4.76
N ASP A 325 15.45 -1.02 -3.78
CA ASP A 325 14.95 -0.99 -2.42
C ASP A 325 15.76 0.06 -1.66
N LEU A 326 15.10 1.15 -1.22
CA LEU A 326 15.76 2.24 -0.51
C LEU A 326 16.18 1.86 0.92
N ALA A 327 15.74 0.71 1.42
CA ALA A 327 16.10 0.20 2.74
C ALA A 327 16.83 -1.15 2.71
N ASP A 328 17.55 -1.45 1.63
CA ASP A 328 18.34 -2.69 1.48
C ASP A 328 19.58 -2.78 2.40
N GLY A 329 19.84 -1.75 3.20
CA GLY A 329 21.02 -1.64 4.07
C GLY A 329 22.35 -1.49 3.33
N THR A 330 22.36 -1.34 2.00
CA THR A 330 23.58 -1.17 1.19
C THR A 330 23.99 0.28 0.98
N PHE A 331 23.13 1.22 1.38
CA PHE A 331 23.44 2.64 1.36
C PHE A 331 24.51 2.96 2.40
N GLY A 332 25.33 3.97 2.09
CA GLY A 332 26.31 4.47 3.05
C GLY A 332 25.63 4.87 4.36
N THR A 333 26.38 4.89 5.45
CA THR A 333 25.86 5.49 6.68
C THR A 333 26.07 7.00 6.58
N PHE A 334 24.98 7.75 6.60
CA PHE A 334 25.01 9.20 6.46
C PHE A 334 24.63 9.85 7.80
N GLY A 335 25.40 10.85 8.21
CA GLY A 335 25.28 11.50 9.52
C GLY A 335 26.34 11.08 10.55
N THR A 336 26.73 12.00 11.45
CA THR A 336 27.76 11.74 12.49
C THR A 336 27.20 11.75 13.91
N SER A 337 25.89 11.97 14.08
CA SER A 337 25.20 11.94 15.37
C SER A 337 24.56 10.58 15.61
N PRO A 338 24.73 9.92 16.78
CA PRO A 338 24.14 8.62 17.08
C PRO A 338 22.60 8.57 16.94
N ALA A 339 21.90 9.71 17.01
CA ALA A 339 20.45 9.80 16.86
C ALA A 339 19.97 9.81 15.40
N TRP A 340 20.84 10.15 14.45
CA TRP A 340 20.52 10.35 13.03
C TRP A 340 21.54 9.71 12.08
N ASN A 341 22.37 8.80 12.62
CA ASN A 341 23.28 7.94 11.88
C ASN A 341 22.46 6.78 11.30
N PHE A 342 21.60 7.11 10.35
CA PHE A 342 20.63 6.19 9.79
C PHE A 342 21.15 5.63 8.47
N ASN A 343 21.41 4.33 8.47
CA ASN A 343 21.31 3.55 7.25
C ASN A 343 19.88 2.99 7.28
N PRO A 344 19.03 3.21 6.26
CA PRO A 344 17.77 2.51 6.12
C PRO A 344 18.07 1.02 6.00
N GLY A 345 18.19 0.37 7.15
CA GLY A 345 18.78 -0.94 7.30
C GLY A 345 17.69 -1.98 7.24
N ASN A 346 17.76 -2.84 6.22
CA ASN A 346 17.04 -4.10 6.06
C ASN A 346 15.60 -4.09 6.62
N LEU A 347 14.83 -3.07 6.24
CA LEU A 347 13.38 -3.07 6.48
C LEU A 347 12.77 -4.21 5.67
N ASP A 348 11.70 -4.81 6.18
CA ASP A 348 11.01 -5.85 5.44
C ASP A 348 10.28 -5.24 4.23
N GLY A 349 10.16 -6.00 3.14
CA GLY A 349 9.55 -5.53 1.91
C GLY A 349 10.54 -4.79 1.00
N LYS A 350 10.01 -4.00 0.07
CA LYS A 350 10.81 -3.19 -0.86
C LYS A 350 10.33 -1.75 -0.78
N GLN A 351 11.15 -0.86 -0.23
CA GLN A 351 10.84 0.57 -0.11
C GLN A 351 11.18 1.27 -1.42
N ASN A 352 10.35 1.09 -2.45
CA ASN A 352 10.50 1.74 -3.74
C ASN A 352 9.52 2.90 -3.94
N VAL A 353 9.83 3.79 -4.88
CA VAL A 353 8.98 4.93 -5.22
C VAL A 353 8.15 4.62 -6.45
N THR A 354 6.82 4.70 -6.31
CA THR A 354 5.87 4.67 -7.44
C THR A 354 5.45 6.10 -7.79
N SER A 355 5.64 6.50 -9.04
CA SER A 355 5.38 7.88 -9.51
C SER A 355 4.15 7.95 -10.40
N TYR A 356 3.16 8.72 -9.96
CA TYR A 356 2.00 9.14 -10.73
C TYR A 356 2.27 10.47 -11.41
N PHE A 357 1.79 10.62 -12.64
CA PHE A 357 2.01 11.80 -13.46
C PHE A 357 0.68 12.35 -13.96
N LEU A 358 0.33 13.56 -13.50
CA LEU A 358 -0.69 14.40 -14.11
C LEU A 358 0.03 15.37 -15.06
N ILE A 359 -0.10 15.15 -16.36
CA ILE A 359 0.63 15.91 -17.38
C ILE A 359 -0.33 16.73 -18.24
N SER A 360 -0.04 18.02 -18.43
CA SER A 360 -0.81 18.86 -19.33
C SER A 360 -0.71 18.34 -20.77
N THR A 361 -1.86 18.21 -21.44
CA THR A 361 -1.94 17.75 -22.83
C THR A 361 -2.55 18.80 -23.75
N PRO A 362 -1.81 19.85 -24.14
CA PRO A 362 -2.34 20.90 -25.03
C PRO A 362 -2.87 20.36 -26.37
N ASN A 363 -2.32 19.23 -26.83
CA ASN A 363 -2.72 18.58 -28.09
C ASN A 363 -3.70 17.40 -27.89
N GLY A 364 -4.23 17.21 -26.68
CA GLY A 364 -5.14 16.11 -26.35
C GLY A 364 -4.51 14.71 -26.40
N SER A 365 -3.18 14.59 -26.35
CA SER A 365 -2.45 13.33 -26.40
C SER A 365 -1.12 13.45 -25.67
N PHE A 366 -0.70 12.36 -25.02
CA PHE A 366 0.65 12.26 -24.42
C PHE A 366 1.69 11.90 -25.46
N THR A 367 2.91 12.43 -25.29
CA THR A 367 4.07 12.02 -26.07
C THR A 367 4.58 10.65 -25.61
N SER A 368 5.41 10.00 -26.44
CA SER A 368 6.10 8.76 -26.05
C SER A 368 6.98 8.97 -24.82
N THR A 369 7.62 10.13 -24.72
CA THR A 369 8.45 10.52 -23.58
C THR A 369 7.62 10.60 -22.30
N GLN A 370 6.48 11.30 -22.33
CA GLN A 370 5.60 11.43 -21.17
C GLN A 370 5.04 10.07 -20.72
N THR A 371 4.77 9.19 -21.69
CA THR A 371 4.38 7.80 -21.40
C THR A 371 5.52 7.02 -20.76
N SER A 372 6.76 7.19 -21.25
CA SER A 372 7.93 6.51 -20.70
C SER A 372 8.26 6.91 -19.27
N TRP A 373 7.94 8.15 -18.85
CA TRP A 373 8.10 8.57 -17.45
C TRP A 373 7.15 7.83 -16.52
N ALA A 374 5.88 7.70 -16.90
CA ALA A 374 4.91 6.92 -16.13
C ALA A 374 5.34 5.45 -16.00
N GLU A 375 5.71 4.82 -17.13
CA GLU A 375 6.19 3.44 -17.16
C GLU A 375 7.46 3.23 -16.32
N ALA A 376 8.42 4.16 -16.40
CA ALA A 376 9.62 4.13 -15.59
C ALA A 376 9.31 4.30 -14.09
N GLY A 377 8.34 5.14 -13.76
CA GLY A 377 7.86 5.36 -12.40
C GLY A 377 6.96 4.25 -11.84
N GLY A 378 6.72 3.16 -12.58
CA GLY A 378 5.90 2.03 -12.12
C GLY A 378 4.40 2.13 -12.42
N THR A 379 3.95 3.18 -13.10
CA THR A 379 2.55 3.34 -13.51
C THR A 379 2.38 3.05 -15.00
N SER A 380 1.18 2.64 -15.42
CA SER A 380 1.00 2.22 -16.83
C SER A 380 0.98 3.38 -17.82
N ARG A 381 0.37 4.51 -17.44
CA ARG A 381 0.20 5.71 -18.29
C ARG A 381 0.01 6.96 -17.42
N PRO A 382 0.37 8.15 -17.93
CA PRO A 382 0.03 9.41 -17.29
C PRO A 382 -1.47 9.74 -17.41
N THR A 383 -1.94 10.60 -16.53
CA THR A 383 -3.31 11.16 -16.51
C THR A 383 -3.27 12.62 -16.97
N PRO A 384 -4.31 13.15 -17.64
CA PRO A 384 -4.30 14.55 -18.06
C PRO A 384 -4.35 15.50 -16.86
N LEU A 385 -3.46 16.49 -16.84
CA LEU A 385 -3.59 17.66 -15.97
C LEU A 385 -4.58 18.62 -16.61
N SER A 386 -5.83 18.57 -16.17
CA SER A 386 -6.93 19.34 -16.75
C SER A 386 -7.11 20.71 -16.08
N GLU A 387 -7.40 21.73 -16.88
CA GLU A 387 -7.88 23.03 -16.41
C GLU A 387 -9.38 23.00 -16.04
N ASN A 388 -10.04 21.85 -16.19
CA ASN A 388 -11.38 21.60 -15.67
C ASN A 388 -11.28 21.04 -14.23
N PRO A 389 -11.86 21.73 -13.22
CA PRO A 389 -11.75 21.31 -11.83
C PRO A 389 -12.35 19.93 -11.56
N ASP A 390 -13.46 19.55 -12.20
CA ASP A 390 -14.10 18.25 -12.00
C ASP A 390 -13.24 17.09 -12.52
N GLU A 391 -12.58 17.30 -13.66
CA GLU A 391 -11.68 16.30 -14.25
C GLU A 391 -10.40 16.13 -13.41
N LEU A 392 -9.84 17.25 -12.92
CA LEU A 392 -8.67 17.23 -12.05
C LEU A 392 -8.99 16.58 -10.69
N GLU A 393 -10.14 16.93 -10.10
CA GLU A 393 -10.62 16.32 -8.86
C GLU A 393 -10.74 14.81 -9.03
N LYS A 394 -11.40 14.36 -10.09
CA LYS A 394 -11.56 12.94 -10.38
C LYS A 394 -10.22 12.24 -10.55
N ALA A 395 -9.31 12.80 -11.34
CA ALA A 395 -7.98 12.23 -11.58
C ALA A 395 -7.19 12.06 -10.28
N LEU A 396 -7.20 13.08 -9.43
CA LEU A 396 -6.50 13.06 -8.15
C LEU A 396 -7.14 12.08 -7.15
N ARG A 397 -8.48 12.04 -7.06
CA ARG A 397 -9.21 11.06 -6.24
C ARG A 397 -8.93 9.63 -6.67
N ASP A 398 -8.90 9.37 -7.98
CA ASP A 398 -8.62 8.02 -8.52
C ASP A 398 -7.21 7.55 -8.12
N HIS A 399 -6.19 8.43 -8.20
CA HIS A 399 -4.82 8.11 -7.80
C HIS A 399 -4.71 7.85 -6.29
N LEU A 400 -5.24 8.74 -5.46
CA LEU A 400 -5.18 8.59 -4.00
C LEU A 400 -5.98 7.38 -3.51
N SER A 401 -7.15 7.11 -4.11
CA SER A 401 -7.93 5.91 -3.78
C SER A 401 -7.20 4.63 -4.16
N SER A 402 -6.51 4.62 -5.31
CA SER A 402 -5.67 3.48 -5.72
C SER A 402 -4.52 3.27 -4.74
N ILE A 403 -3.89 4.35 -4.28
CA ILE A 403 -2.80 4.31 -3.29
C ILE A 403 -3.30 3.70 -1.97
N ILE A 404 -4.38 4.25 -1.41
CA ILE A 404 -4.95 3.82 -0.13
C ILE A 404 -5.50 2.38 -0.23
N SER A 405 -6.08 2.00 -1.36
CA SER A 405 -6.55 0.63 -1.61
C SER A 405 -5.43 -0.40 -1.77
N THR A 406 -4.28 0.01 -2.33
CA THR A 406 -3.13 -0.90 -2.51
C THR A 406 -2.46 -1.19 -1.18
N SER A 407 -2.39 -0.20 -0.27
CA SER A 407 -1.85 -0.39 1.08
C SER A 407 -2.71 -1.30 1.98
N THR A 408 -3.99 -1.50 1.65
CA THR A 408 -4.93 -2.30 2.45
C THR A 408 -5.15 -3.73 1.94
N THR A 409 -4.50 -4.14 0.84
CA THR A 409 -4.75 -5.45 0.20
C THR A 409 -3.49 -6.31 0.06
N PHE A 410 -3.16 -7.09 1.11
CA PHE A 410 -2.16 -8.16 1.02
C PHE A 410 -2.77 -9.54 1.31
N VAL A 411 -3.42 -10.16 0.32
CA VAL A 411 -3.49 -11.65 0.22
C VAL A 411 -3.56 -12.08 -1.25
N ALA A 412 -2.69 -13.03 -1.63
CA ALA A 412 -2.67 -13.64 -2.96
C ALA A 412 -3.84 -14.63 -3.16
N PRO A 413 -4.57 -14.62 -4.30
CA PRO A 413 -5.38 -15.76 -4.68
C PRO A 413 -4.48 -16.90 -5.18
N SER A 414 -4.50 -18.05 -4.52
CA SER A 414 -4.05 -19.31 -5.15
C SER A 414 -5.28 -20.06 -5.66
N VAL A 415 -5.34 -20.30 -6.97
CA VAL A 415 -6.21 -21.32 -7.55
C VAL A 415 -5.30 -22.45 -8.01
N ALA A 416 -5.49 -23.65 -7.48
CA ALA A 416 -4.85 -24.84 -8.00
C ALA A 416 -5.45 -25.17 -9.38
N VAL A 417 -4.78 -24.78 -10.47
CA VAL A 417 -5.07 -25.33 -11.80
C VAL A 417 -4.34 -26.65 -11.96
N ASN A 418 -5.10 -27.75 -12.00
CA ASN A 418 -4.59 -29.03 -12.45
C ASN A 418 -4.21 -28.94 -13.94
N VAL A 419 -2.91 -28.97 -14.24
CA VAL A 419 -2.38 -28.81 -15.59
C VAL A 419 -2.61 -30.03 -16.50
N TYR A 420 -3.19 -31.13 -15.99
CA TYR A 420 -3.35 -32.38 -16.74
C TYR A 420 -4.77 -32.71 -17.22
N ASN A 421 -5.80 -31.87 -16.97
CA ASN A 421 -7.14 -32.09 -17.52
C ASN A 421 -7.78 -30.79 -18.04
N ARG A 422 -7.28 -30.27 -19.19
CA ARG A 422 -7.86 -29.10 -19.87
C ARG A 422 -9.13 -29.39 -20.70
N ALA A 423 -9.79 -30.54 -20.52
CA ALA A 423 -10.93 -30.94 -21.37
C ALA A 423 -12.22 -31.30 -20.63
N GLN A 424 -12.32 -31.04 -19.33
CA GLN A 424 -13.60 -31.01 -18.62
C GLN A 424 -13.62 -29.76 -17.75
N VAL A 425 -14.54 -28.84 -18.03
CA VAL A 425 -14.79 -27.67 -17.19
C VAL A 425 -15.26 -28.21 -15.84
N GLN A 426 -14.38 -28.23 -14.85
CA GLN A 426 -14.74 -28.67 -13.52
C GLN A 426 -15.62 -27.58 -12.90
N SER A 427 -16.87 -27.89 -12.59
CA SER A 427 -17.87 -26.99 -12.02
C SER A 427 -17.63 -26.72 -10.52
N ASP A 428 -16.40 -26.88 -10.02
CA ASP A 428 -16.09 -26.81 -8.60
C ASP A 428 -15.70 -25.39 -8.20
N LEU A 429 -16.32 -24.87 -7.13
CA LEU A 429 -15.98 -23.60 -6.49
C LEU A 429 -15.45 -23.88 -5.07
N PHE A 430 -14.27 -23.34 -4.76
CA PHE A 430 -13.67 -23.43 -3.43
C PHE A 430 -13.66 -22.05 -2.78
N ILE A 431 -14.29 -21.93 -1.61
CA ILE A 431 -14.34 -20.69 -0.83
C ILE A 431 -13.50 -20.90 0.42
N ALA A 432 -12.37 -20.19 0.52
CA ALA A 432 -11.56 -20.12 1.73
C ALA A 432 -12.17 -19.11 2.71
N MET A 433 -12.16 -19.44 3.99
CA MET A 433 -12.80 -18.66 5.05
C MET A 433 -11.88 -18.56 6.25
N PHE A 434 -11.82 -17.40 6.90
CA PHE A 434 -11.01 -17.15 8.09
C PHE A 434 -11.77 -16.35 9.14
N GLU A 435 -11.55 -16.67 10.41
CA GLU A 435 -12.17 -16.03 11.57
C GLU A 435 -11.07 -15.46 12.46
N ALA A 436 -11.13 -14.15 12.67
CA ALA A 436 -10.30 -13.50 13.67
C ALA A 436 -10.76 -13.96 15.07
N GLU A 437 -9.79 -14.27 15.93
CA GLU A 437 -10.10 -14.77 17.26
C GLU A 437 -10.58 -13.61 18.16
N ALA A 438 -11.68 -13.82 18.90
CA ALA A 438 -12.38 -12.77 19.64
C ALA A 438 -11.55 -12.14 20.77
N THR A 439 -10.56 -12.85 21.31
CA THR A 439 -9.61 -12.31 22.31
C THR A 439 -8.41 -11.59 21.69
N GLY A 440 -8.39 -11.41 20.36
CA GLY A 440 -7.35 -10.69 19.63
C GLY A 440 -6.05 -11.48 19.46
N LYS A 441 -6.07 -12.80 19.69
CA LYS A 441 -4.89 -13.64 19.49
C LYS A 441 -4.60 -13.84 18.00
N ALA A 442 -3.32 -13.98 17.64
CA ALA A 442 -2.85 -14.34 16.30
C ALA A 442 -3.11 -15.84 15.95
N ALA A 443 -4.31 -16.30 16.29
CA ALA A 443 -4.75 -17.69 16.32
C ALA A 443 -6.00 -17.84 15.44
N TRP A 444 -5.91 -17.40 14.17
CA TRP A 444 -7.06 -17.31 13.28
C TRP A 444 -7.44 -18.67 12.70
N SER A 445 -8.67 -19.08 12.99
CA SER A 445 -9.25 -20.30 12.49
C SER A 445 -9.59 -20.16 11.02
N GLY A 446 -9.32 -21.19 10.21
CA GLY A 446 -9.62 -21.18 8.78
C GLY A 446 -10.34 -22.45 8.32
N ASN A 447 -11.04 -22.39 7.20
CA ASN A 447 -11.65 -23.55 6.55
C ASN A 447 -11.83 -23.30 5.04
N ILE A 448 -12.06 -24.36 4.26
CA ILE A 448 -12.38 -24.27 2.83
C ILE A 448 -13.68 -25.02 2.57
N LYS A 449 -14.66 -24.35 1.97
CA LYS A 449 -15.93 -24.97 1.57
C LYS A 449 -15.96 -25.18 0.07
N LYS A 450 -16.41 -26.35 -0.36
CA LYS A 450 -16.60 -26.71 -1.77
C LYS A 450 -18.07 -26.57 -2.15
N PHE A 451 -18.36 -25.82 -3.19
CA PHE A 451 -19.67 -25.69 -3.84
C PHE A 451 -19.55 -26.01 -5.33
N HIS A 452 -20.67 -26.11 -6.04
CA HIS A 452 -20.64 -26.19 -7.51
C HIS A 452 -21.23 -24.95 -8.16
N LEU A 453 -20.79 -24.64 -9.37
CA LEU A 453 -21.37 -23.62 -10.23
C LEU A 453 -22.44 -24.27 -11.13
N ASP A 454 -23.67 -23.78 -11.02
CA ASP A 454 -24.73 -24.02 -11.99
C ASP A 454 -24.66 -22.94 -13.07
N PHE A 455 -24.04 -23.29 -14.21
CA PHE A 455 -23.85 -22.37 -15.33
C PHE A 455 -25.15 -22.03 -16.06
N ASP A 456 -26.20 -22.86 -15.95
CA ASP A 456 -27.47 -22.63 -16.64
C ASP A 456 -28.28 -21.54 -15.94
N ASN A 457 -28.22 -21.50 -14.61
CA ASN A 457 -28.94 -20.53 -13.78
C ASN A 457 -28.05 -19.42 -13.20
N GLY A 458 -26.72 -19.52 -13.35
CA GLY A 458 -25.74 -18.59 -12.77
C GLY A 458 -25.71 -18.65 -11.25
N LEU A 459 -26.00 -19.80 -10.65
CA LEU A 459 -26.11 -19.99 -9.20
C LEU A 459 -24.93 -20.77 -8.65
N ILE A 460 -24.59 -20.52 -7.38
CA ILE A 460 -23.70 -21.38 -6.60
C ILE A 460 -24.60 -22.36 -5.85
N ILE A 461 -24.44 -23.66 -6.11
CA ILE A 461 -25.30 -24.69 -5.54
C ILE A 461 -24.58 -25.50 -4.45
N ASP A 462 -25.35 -25.88 -3.43
CA ASP A 462 -24.94 -26.75 -2.35
C ASP A 462 -24.97 -28.24 -2.77
N SER A 463 -24.59 -29.11 -1.84
CA SER A 463 -24.46 -30.55 -2.09
C SER A 463 -25.74 -31.36 -1.85
N ARG A 464 -26.87 -30.70 -1.61
CA ARG A 464 -28.13 -31.39 -1.36
C ARG A 464 -28.72 -32.00 -2.63
N ASP A 465 -29.68 -32.89 -2.43
CA ASP A 465 -30.49 -33.48 -3.50
C ASP A 465 -31.98 -33.21 -3.22
N PRO A 466 -32.64 -32.30 -3.96
CA PRO A 466 -32.10 -31.49 -5.07
C PRO A 466 -31.16 -30.36 -4.60
N PRO A 467 -30.21 -29.90 -5.45
CA PRO A 467 -29.29 -28.82 -5.09
C PRO A 467 -30.01 -27.49 -4.84
N LEU A 468 -29.62 -26.78 -3.78
CA LEU A 468 -30.16 -25.46 -3.45
C LEU A 468 -29.10 -24.37 -3.62
N ASN A 469 -29.53 -23.13 -3.86
CA ASN A 469 -28.61 -22.00 -3.92
C ASN A 469 -27.93 -21.80 -2.55
N ALA A 470 -26.62 -21.93 -2.52
CA ALA A 470 -25.77 -21.87 -1.34
C ALA A 470 -25.50 -20.43 -0.85
N VAL A 471 -25.81 -19.41 -1.65
CA VAL A 471 -25.52 -18.00 -1.34
C VAL A 471 -26.79 -17.19 -1.18
N ASP A 472 -26.84 -16.32 -0.18
CA ASP A 472 -27.94 -15.38 0.06
C ASP A 472 -27.88 -14.23 -0.95
N THR A 473 -28.98 -14.01 -1.66
CA THR A 473 -29.10 -12.99 -2.71
C THR A 473 -29.09 -11.57 -2.19
N THR A 474 -29.26 -11.36 -0.89
CA THR A 474 -29.35 -10.04 -0.25
C THR A 474 -28.00 -9.51 0.19
N ASN A 475 -27.12 -10.41 0.68
CA ASN A 475 -25.83 -10.03 1.26
C ASN A 475 -24.63 -10.75 0.61
N GLY A 476 -24.86 -11.65 -0.36
CA GLY A 476 -23.79 -12.36 -1.07
C GLY A 476 -23.04 -13.41 -0.23
N ARG A 477 -23.44 -13.65 1.02
CA ARG A 477 -22.78 -14.60 1.93
C ARG A 477 -23.34 -16.00 1.76
N ILE A 478 -22.52 -17.00 2.07
CA ILE A 478 -22.97 -18.41 2.17
C ILE A 478 -24.16 -18.48 3.14
N LYS A 479 -25.26 -19.13 2.78
CA LYS A 479 -26.41 -19.30 3.67
C LYS A 479 -26.02 -20.12 4.89
N GLU A 480 -26.60 -19.81 6.05
CA GLU A 480 -26.43 -20.64 7.25
C GLU A 480 -26.98 -22.05 7.05
N SER A 481 -27.99 -22.18 6.19
CA SER A 481 -28.55 -23.45 5.76
C SER A 481 -27.84 -24.06 4.56
N ALA A 482 -26.65 -23.63 4.15
CA ALA A 482 -25.95 -24.27 3.03
C ALA A 482 -25.21 -25.54 3.50
N LEU A 483 -25.12 -26.55 2.62
CA LEU A 483 -24.31 -27.75 2.85
C LEU A 483 -23.21 -27.92 1.80
N SER A 484 -21.96 -27.68 2.17
CA SER A 484 -20.82 -27.80 1.26
C SER A 484 -20.47 -29.26 0.91
N PHE A 485 -19.98 -29.52 -0.31
CA PHE A 485 -19.68 -30.87 -0.85
C PHE A 485 -18.59 -31.64 -0.09
N TRP A 486 -17.76 -30.92 0.65
CA TRP A 486 -16.73 -31.55 1.46
C TRP A 486 -17.19 -31.87 2.87
N THR A 487 -18.35 -31.37 3.29
CA THR A 487 -18.89 -31.71 4.60
C THR A 487 -19.19 -33.21 4.73
N ILE A 488 -18.91 -33.75 5.92
CA ILE A 488 -19.44 -35.03 6.39
C ILE A 488 -20.51 -34.67 7.41
N GLU A 489 -21.79 -34.79 7.04
CA GLU A 489 -22.92 -34.36 7.89
C GLU A 489 -22.92 -35.03 9.27
N ALA A 490 -22.61 -36.34 9.31
CA ALA A 490 -22.55 -37.12 10.54
C ALA A 490 -21.48 -36.65 11.54
N ASP A 491 -20.51 -35.88 11.06
CA ASP A 491 -19.46 -35.34 11.90
C ASP A 491 -19.84 -33.93 12.42
N LEU A 492 -20.84 -33.23 11.88
CA LEU A 492 -21.08 -31.83 12.27
C LEU A 492 -21.30 -31.62 13.78
N VAL A 493 -20.58 -30.65 14.35
CA VAL A 493 -20.77 -30.17 15.73
C VAL A 493 -21.96 -29.22 15.82
N ASP A 494 -22.47 -28.99 17.04
CA ASP A 494 -23.47 -27.96 17.30
C ASP A 494 -22.98 -26.56 16.87
N PRO A 495 -23.89 -25.66 16.45
CA PRO A 495 -23.52 -24.30 16.07
C PRO A 495 -22.91 -23.49 17.23
N PRO A 496 -22.08 -22.48 16.93
CA PRO A 496 -21.63 -21.52 17.94
C PRO A 496 -22.81 -20.82 18.64
N ALA A 497 -22.62 -20.47 19.91
CA ALA A 497 -23.62 -19.73 20.68
C ALA A 497 -23.92 -18.36 20.02
N GLY A 498 -25.17 -18.14 19.62
CA GLY A 498 -25.61 -16.92 18.91
C GLY A 498 -25.91 -17.10 17.43
N ALA A 499 -25.76 -18.32 16.88
CA ALA A 499 -26.29 -18.66 15.55
C ALA A 499 -27.81 -18.47 15.45
N ASP A 500 -28.31 -17.99 14.30
CA ASP A 500 -29.75 -17.82 14.07
C ASP A 500 -30.41 -19.21 13.99
N PRO A 501 -31.35 -19.54 14.89
CA PRO A 501 -31.94 -20.88 14.95
C PRO A 501 -32.91 -21.20 13.80
N THR A 502 -33.10 -20.31 12.81
CA THR A 502 -34.12 -20.51 11.77
C THR A 502 -33.68 -20.11 10.35
N PRO A 503 -33.79 -21.00 9.34
CA PRO A 503 -33.91 -22.44 9.36
C PRO A 503 -32.51 -23.07 9.25
N PHE A 504 -31.84 -23.18 10.38
CA PHE A 504 -30.55 -23.87 10.49
C PHE A 504 -30.80 -25.33 10.88
N ASP A 505 -30.53 -26.29 9.98
CA ASP A 505 -30.57 -27.72 10.31
C ASP A 505 -29.22 -28.13 10.92
N ALA A 506 -29.24 -29.08 11.87
CA ALA A 506 -28.03 -29.63 12.49
C ALA A 506 -27.07 -30.25 11.44
N ASN A 507 -27.62 -30.66 10.30
CA ASN A 507 -26.90 -31.27 9.19
C ASN A 507 -26.26 -30.26 8.22
N ASP A 508 -26.43 -28.95 8.41
CA ASP A 508 -25.87 -27.92 7.53
C ASP A 508 -24.55 -27.42 8.10
N ASP A 509 -23.52 -27.18 7.27
CA ASP A 509 -22.26 -26.58 7.73
C ASP A 509 -22.29 -25.04 7.68
N GLY A 510 -23.12 -24.48 6.80
CA GLY A 510 -23.42 -23.06 6.72
C GLY A 510 -22.20 -22.18 6.45
N ARG A 511 -22.23 -20.93 6.92
CA ARG A 511 -21.11 -19.97 6.84
C ARG A 511 -20.10 -20.08 7.97
N TYR A 512 -20.24 -21.07 8.85
CA TYR A 512 -19.38 -21.19 10.02
C TYR A 512 -18.06 -21.87 9.66
N ILE A 513 -16.96 -21.32 10.14
CA ILE A 513 -15.61 -21.79 9.85
C ILE A 513 -15.31 -23.07 10.61
N GLU A 514 -15.77 -23.16 11.86
CA GLU A 514 -15.57 -24.32 12.73
C GLU A 514 -16.44 -25.53 12.35
N ARG A 515 -17.17 -25.50 11.22
CA ARG A 515 -18.13 -26.53 10.82
C ARG A 515 -17.95 -26.96 9.36
N GLY A 516 -17.89 -28.28 9.16
CA GLY A 516 -17.91 -28.93 7.85
C GLY A 516 -16.75 -28.56 6.93
N GLY A 517 -16.99 -28.56 5.63
CA GLY A 517 -15.99 -28.23 4.61
C GLY A 517 -14.78 -29.17 4.60
N CYS A 518 -13.64 -28.64 4.15
CA CYS A 518 -12.37 -29.35 4.02
C CYS A 518 -11.89 -29.93 5.35
N GLY A 519 -12.12 -29.22 6.46
CA GLY A 519 -11.78 -29.68 7.80
C GLY A 519 -12.33 -31.08 8.11
N SER A 520 -13.56 -31.40 7.65
CA SER A 520 -14.17 -32.72 7.86
C SER A 520 -13.53 -33.86 7.04
N ARG A 521 -12.76 -33.54 5.99
CA ARG A 521 -12.18 -34.53 5.07
C ARG A 521 -10.71 -34.83 5.31
N ILE A 522 -10.01 -33.99 6.08
CA ILE A 522 -8.55 -34.16 6.27
C ILE A 522 -8.28 -35.08 7.46
N PRO A 523 -7.62 -36.24 7.25
CA PRO A 523 -7.19 -37.11 8.33
C PRO A 523 -6.23 -36.37 9.29
N GLY A 524 -6.53 -36.41 10.60
CA GLY A 524 -5.77 -35.69 11.63
C GLY A 524 -6.43 -34.41 12.15
N TYR A 525 -7.34 -33.80 11.38
CA TYR A 525 -8.28 -32.77 11.87
C TYR A 525 -9.64 -33.36 12.26
N LYS A 526 -9.94 -34.59 11.80
CA LYS A 526 -11.08 -35.40 12.22
C LYS A 526 -10.85 -35.99 13.61
N LEU A 527 -11.65 -35.57 14.60
CA LEU A 527 -11.42 -35.86 16.02
C LEU A 527 -12.62 -36.42 16.78
N ASP A 528 -13.80 -36.44 16.15
CA ASP A 528 -14.92 -37.24 16.62
C ASP A 528 -15.26 -38.28 15.55
N ALA A 529 -15.34 -39.53 16.00
CA ALA A 529 -15.83 -40.65 15.23
C ALA A 529 -16.87 -41.34 16.09
N SER A 530 -18.03 -40.70 16.22
CA SER A 530 -19.19 -41.34 16.86
C SER A 530 -19.63 -42.61 16.11
N THR A 531 -19.08 -42.88 14.92
CA THR A 531 -19.46 -44.04 14.07
C THR A 531 -18.32 -45.01 13.71
N ASP A 532 -17.05 -44.74 14.02
CA ASP A 532 -15.94 -45.68 13.72
C ASP A 532 -14.93 -45.83 14.89
N PRO A 533 -15.00 -46.93 15.66
CA PRO A 533 -14.09 -47.20 16.79
C PRO A 533 -12.62 -47.42 16.39
N ALA A 534 -12.28 -47.48 15.09
CA ALA A 534 -10.88 -47.47 14.63
C ALA A 534 -10.26 -46.06 14.55
N THR A 535 -11.09 -45.01 14.66
CA THR A 535 -10.69 -43.60 14.44
C THR A 535 -10.89 -42.69 15.65
N SER A 536 -11.38 -43.23 16.77
CA SER A 536 -11.74 -42.50 18.00
C SER A 536 -10.56 -42.02 18.88
N ASN A 537 -9.33 -42.02 18.35
CA ASN A 537 -8.11 -41.71 19.13
C ASN A 537 -7.11 -40.85 18.34
N TYR A 538 -7.57 -40.10 17.34
CA TYR A 538 -6.69 -39.19 16.63
C TYR A 538 -6.35 -37.99 17.50
N SER A 539 -5.06 -37.70 17.61
CA SER A 539 -4.55 -36.47 18.21
C SER A 539 -3.31 -36.07 17.42
N PRO A 540 -3.15 -34.78 17.09
CA PRO A 540 -1.91 -34.29 16.51
C PRO A 540 -0.70 -34.51 17.43
N GLY A 541 -0.92 -34.66 18.74
CA GLY A 541 0.09 -34.88 19.75
C GLY A 541 1.03 -33.69 19.96
N LEU A 542 1.68 -33.62 21.12
CA LEU A 542 2.68 -32.59 21.42
C LEU A 542 4.00 -32.81 20.68
N THR A 543 4.27 -34.03 20.23
CA THR A 543 5.48 -34.36 19.47
C THR A 543 5.19 -35.23 18.25
N ASN A 544 6.12 -35.26 17.31
CA ASN A 544 6.18 -36.25 16.23
C ASN A 544 6.58 -37.65 16.77
N ASN A 545 6.93 -37.81 18.06
CA ASN A 545 7.52 -39.03 18.64
C ASN A 545 6.79 -39.68 19.87
N GLY A 546 5.61 -39.20 20.31
CA GLY A 546 4.66 -39.91 21.22
C GLY A 546 4.09 -39.09 22.40
N GLY A 547 2.89 -39.37 22.97
CA GLY A 547 1.82 -40.33 22.61
C GLY A 547 0.61 -40.36 23.58
N VAL A 548 -0.55 -40.88 23.11
CA VAL A 548 -1.46 -41.78 23.84
C VAL A 548 -1.88 -42.86 22.82
N THR A 549 -1.72 -44.10 23.23
CA THR A 549 -1.91 -45.40 22.55
C THR A 549 -2.73 -45.49 21.25
N THR A 550 -2.15 -46.21 20.28
CA THR A 550 -2.68 -46.73 18.99
C THR A 550 -2.38 -45.91 17.73
N ALA A 551 -1.87 -46.62 16.72
CA ALA A 551 -1.01 -46.12 15.65
C ALA A 551 -1.74 -45.90 14.32
N ILE A 552 -2.70 -44.98 14.30
CA ILE A 552 -3.36 -44.59 13.05
C ILE A 552 -3.49 -43.04 13.10
N SER A 553 -3.23 -42.35 11.99
CA SER A 553 -3.22 -40.87 11.77
C SER A 553 -2.48 -39.96 12.77
N ARG A 554 -1.21 -39.67 12.47
CA ARG A 554 -0.36 -38.69 13.19
C ARG A 554 -0.02 -37.52 12.26
N ARG A 555 -0.13 -36.27 12.73
CA ARG A 555 0.33 -35.08 11.99
C ARG A 555 1.80 -34.83 12.33
N ASN A 556 2.68 -35.09 11.38
CA ASN A 556 4.10 -34.72 11.51
C ASN A 556 4.27 -33.29 11.00
N VAL A 557 4.70 -32.39 11.88
CA VAL A 557 4.95 -30.98 11.53
C VAL A 557 6.44 -30.71 11.60
N PHE A 558 6.97 -29.99 10.61
CA PHE A 558 8.38 -29.64 10.50
C PHE A 558 8.53 -28.14 10.22
N THR A 559 9.64 -27.56 10.65
CA THR A 559 10.09 -26.20 10.28
C THR A 559 11.30 -26.28 9.36
N ASP A 560 11.64 -25.12 8.80
CA ASP A 560 12.87 -24.94 8.05
C ASP A 560 14.12 -25.36 8.83
N PRO A 561 15.18 -25.79 8.13
CA PRO A 561 16.44 -26.13 8.75
C PRO A 561 17.08 -24.90 9.40
N ALA A 562 17.83 -25.10 10.49
CA ALA A 562 18.53 -24.02 11.20
C ALA A 562 19.63 -23.34 10.35
N SER A 563 20.11 -24.03 9.32
CA SER A 563 21.09 -23.49 8.38
C SER A 563 21.11 -24.27 7.06
N SER A 564 21.52 -23.59 6.01
CA SER A 564 21.92 -24.19 4.73
C SER A 564 23.44 -24.08 4.57
N THR A 565 24.12 -25.16 4.20
CA THR A 565 25.55 -25.13 3.87
C THR A 565 25.70 -25.30 2.36
N ASN A 566 26.30 -24.33 1.67
CA ASN A 566 26.53 -24.36 0.21
C ASN A 566 25.27 -24.68 -0.61
N GLY A 567 24.14 -24.04 -0.30
CA GLY A 567 22.87 -24.25 -1.01
C GLY A 567 22.24 -25.63 -0.76
N THR A 568 22.81 -26.46 0.12
CA THR A 568 22.21 -27.72 0.57
C THR A 568 21.61 -27.50 1.95
N ALA A 569 20.28 -27.58 2.04
CA ALA A 569 19.55 -27.51 3.30
C ALA A 569 19.96 -28.65 4.24
N THR A 570 20.11 -28.37 5.53
CA THR A 570 20.20 -29.43 6.56
C THR A 570 18.84 -30.14 6.70
N SER A 571 18.76 -31.23 7.48
CA SER A 571 17.49 -31.95 7.69
C SER A 571 16.42 -31.03 8.29
N LEU A 572 15.18 -31.16 7.80
CA LEU A 572 14.01 -30.50 8.37
C LEU A 572 13.93 -30.76 9.88
N ARG A 573 13.58 -29.72 10.64
CA ARG A 573 13.49 -29.79 12.10
C ARG A 573 12.06 -30.15 12.49
N PRO A 574 11.83 -31.12 13.39
CA PRO A 574 10.48 -31.40 13.86
C PRO A 574 9.98 -30.23 14.74
N LEU A 575 8.74 -29.78 14.49
CA LEU A 575 8.08 -28.73 15.27
C LEU A 575 7.37 -29.36 16.47
N GLU A 576 8.07 -29.49 17.60
CA GLU A 576 7.52 -30.13 18.80
C GLU A 576 7.01 -29.10 19.83
N ALA A 577 5.83 -29.33 20.41
CA ALA A 577 5.30 -28.57 21.55
C ALA A 577 5.82 -29.13 22.88
N THR A 578 7.15 -29.23 23.02
CA THR A 578 7.80 -29.71 24.26
C THR A 578 8.88 -28.74 24.74
N THR A 579 9.26 -28.89 26.01
CA THR A 579 10.31 -28.12 26.69
C THR A 579 11.64 -28.05 25.92
N ALA A 580 11.95 -29.02 25.05
CA ALA A 580 13.18 -29.06 24.26
C ALA A 580 13.16 -28.24 22.96
N VAL A 581 11.99 -28.02 22.35
CA VAL A 581 11.87 -27.31 21.05
C VAL A 581 11.38 -25.87 21.21
N ALA A 582 10.53 -25.59 22.20
CA ALA A 582 10.31 -24.20 22.61
C ALA A 582 11.60 -23.58 23.18
N GLY A 583 12.53 -24.37 23.72
CA GLY A 583 13.87 -23.90 24.12
C GLY A 583 14.80 -23.53 22.95
N ALA A 584 14.42 -23.77 21.69
CA ALA A 584 15.22 -23.38 20.54
C ALA A 584 15.15 -21.86 20.34
N VAL A 585 16.26 -21.18 20.62
CA VAL A 585 16.44 -19.72 20.50
C VAL A 585 15.91 -19.18 19.17
N ASP A 586 16.13 -19.91 18.08
CA ASP A 586 15.76 -19.49 16.72
C ASP A 586 14.24 -19.45 16.49
N ILE A 587 13.46 -20.38 17.05
CA ILE A 587 12.00 -20.39 16.92
C ILE A 587 11.40 -19.34 17.85
N LYS A 588 11.96 -19.16 19.06
CA LYS A 588 11.56 -18.08 19.98
C LYS A 588 11.79 -16.69 19.37
N ALA A 589 12.94 -16.50 18.73
CA ALA A 589 13.28 -15.26 18.02
C ALA A 589 12.33 -15.02 16.83
N ALA A 590 12.05 -16.05 16.03
CA ALA A 590 11.13 -15.94 14.90
C ALA A 590 9.66 -15.68 15.31
N LEU A 591 9.24 -16.16 16.48
CA LEU A 591 7.90 -15.91 17.03
C LEU A 591 7.81 -14.58 17.81
N GLY A 592 8.92 -13.84 17.96
CA GLY A 592 8.93 -12.54 18.66
C GLY A 592 8.62 -12.62 20.16
N VAL A 593 8.70 -13.80 20.77
CA VAL A 593 8.32 -14.01 22.17
C VAL A 593 9.54 -13.95 23.08
N THR A 594 9.53 -13.03 24.05
CA THR A 594 10.62 -12.81 25.01
C THR A 594 10.61 -13.75 26.22
N ASP A 595 9.63 -14.64 26.33
CA ASP A 595 9.43 -15.44 27.53
C ASP A 595 10.44 -16.60 27.66
N THR A 596 10.96 -16.76 28.87
CA THR A 596 12.05 -17.70 29.20
C THR A 596 11.54 -19.05 29.71
N GLY A 597 10.22 -19.22 29.78
CA GLY A 597 9.55 -20.46 30.19
C GLY A 597 9.80 -21.66 29.28
N SER A 598 9.65 -22.84 29.88
CA SER A 598 9.64 -24.15 29.21
C SER A 598 8.19 -24.63 29.14
N CYS A 599 7.74 -25.25 28.03
CA CYS A 599 6.39 -25.80 27.93
C CYS A 599 6.10 -26.87 29.02
N ALA A 600 5.61 -26.45 30.19
CA ALA A 600 5.08 -27.33 31.22
C ALA A 600 3.55 -27.34 31.13
N SER A 601 2.94 -28.49 31.41
CA SER A 601 1.49 -28.74 31.28
C SER A 601 0.60 -27.95 32.27
N ASN A 602 1.13 -26.94 32.95
CA ASN A 602 0.43 -26.18 33.98
C ASN A 602 0.69 -24.66 33.96
N GLU A 603 1.42 -24.13 32.97
CA GLU A 603 1.63 -22.69 32.84
C GLU A 603 0.62 -22.10 31.86
N THR A 604 -0.36 -21.40 32.40
CA THR A 604 -1.45 -20.72 31.68
C THR A 604 -0.99 -19.53 30.82
N LEU A 605 0.32 -19.30 30.66
CA LEU A 605 0.88 -18.01 30.22
C LEU A 605 2.06 -18.07 29.22
N ASP A 606 2.49 -19.23 28.71
CA ASP A 606 3.55 -19.24 27.67
C ASP A 606 2.95 -19.09 26.26
N THR A 607 2.93 -17.86 25.75
CA THR A 607 2.44 -17.48 24.42
C THR A 607 3.11 -18.27 23.30
N SER A 608 4.40 -18.62 23.43
CA SER A 608 5.13 -19.39 22.40
C SER A 608 4.63 -20.83 22.33
N CYS A 609 4.47 -21.46 23.49
CA CYS A 609 3.99 -22.83 23.58
C CYS A 609 2.54 -22.93 23.10
N ASN A 610 1.69 -21.96 23.45
CA ASN A 610 0.31 -21.92 22.97
C ASN A 610 0.25 -21.73 21.45
N MET A 611 1.14 -20.93 20.86
CA MET A 611 1.22 -20.80 19.39
C MET A 611 1.70 -22.09 18.70
N ILE A 612 2.70 -22.77 19.27
CA ILE A 612 3.18 -24.05 18.70
C ILE A 612 2.10 -25.15 18.87
N LYS A 613 1.41 -25.19 20.01
CA LYS A 613 0.23 -26.06 20.22
C LYS A 613 -0.86 -25.74 19.20
N TYR A 614 -1.14 -24.46 18.98
CA TYR A 614 -2.09 -23.97 17.98
C TYR A 614 -1.76 -24.48 16.57
N ILE A 615 -0.53 -24.30 16.11
CA ILE A 615 -0.04 -24.75 14.79
C ILE A 615 -0.11 -26.28 14.65
N ARG A 616 0.06 -27.01 15.75
CA ARG A 616 -0.10 -28.48 15.74
C ARG A 616 -1.57 -28.90 15.73
N GLY A 617 -2.51 -28.03 16.06
CA GLY A 617 -3.95 -28.33 16.12
C GLY A 617 -4.46 -28.66 17.53
N LEU A 618 -3.78 -28.17 18.56
CA LEU A 618 -4.13 -28.33 19.98
C LEU A 618 -4.61 -26.99 20.57
N LYS A 619 -5.49 -27.07 21.57
CA LYS A 619 -5.87 -25.95 22.43
C LYS A 619 -4.81 -25.74 23.53
N ASP A 620 -4.89 -24.62 24.24
CA ASP A 620 -3.97 -24.27 25.32
C ASP A 620 -3.93 -25.35 26.43
N ASP A 621 -5.02 -26.10 26.63
CA ASP A 621 -5.20 -27.19 27.60
C ASP A 621 -4.79 -28.59 27.10
N ASP A 622 -4.06 -28.66 25.98
CA ASP A 622 -3.64 -29.89 25.28
C ASP A 622 -4.78 -30.74 24.70
N THR A 623 -6.03 -30.28 24.79
CA THR A 623 -7.14 -30.92 24.09
C THR A 623 -7.10 -30.59 22.59
N ASN A 624 -7.64 -31.48 21.77
CA ASN A 624 -7.60 -31.25 20.33
C ASN A 624 -8.56 -30.12 19.92
N ARG A 625 -8.16 -29.30 18.95
CA ARG A 625 -9.03 -28.28 18.34
C ARG A 625 -10.02 -28.94 17.38
N ASN A 626 -11.21 -28.35 17.21
CA ASN A 626 -12.15 -28.77 16.17
C ASN A 626 -11.51 -28.59 14.77
N TRP A 627 -12.03 -29.30 13.77
CA TRP A 627 -11.47 -29.40 12.40
C TRP A 627 -11.28 -28.07 11.66
N MET A 628 -10.14 -27.40 11.87
CA MET A 628 -9.87 -26.10 11.23
C MET A 628 -8.62 -26.18 10.35
N PHE A 629 -8.76 -25.78 9.09
CA PHE A 629 -7.72 -25.68 8.08
C PHE A 629 -7.09 -24.27 8.09
N GLY A 630 -6.71 -23.76 9.27
CA GLY A 630 -6.07 -22.45 9.40
C GLY A 630 -4.55 -22.50 9.16
N ASP A 631 -3.86 -23.47 9.73
CA ASP A 631 -2.40 -23.48 9.78
C ASP A 631 -1.70 -23.69 8.41
N PRO A 632 -2.18 -24.57 7.51
CA PRO A 632 -1.53 -24.79 6.21
C PRO A 632 -1.72 -23.64 5.21
N LEU A 633 -2.74 -22.78 5.41
CA LEU A 633 -3.00 -21.62 4.53
C LEU A 633 -2.08 -20.44 4.82
N HIS A 634 -1.51 -20.37 6.04
CA HIS A 634 -0.49 -19.40 6.41
C HIS A 634 0.93 -19.85 6.06
N SER A 635 1.13 -21.12 5.69
CA SER A 635 2.43 -21.62 5.24
C SER A 635 2.51 -21.56 3.71
N ARG A 636 3.60 -20.96 3.19
CA ARG A 636 3.94 -21.11 1.77
C ARG A 636 4.07 -22.61 1.46
N PRO A 637 3.45 -23.14 0.39
CA PRO A 637 3.83 -24.44 -0.13
C PRO A 637 5.33 -24.37 -0.48
N LEU A 638 6.11 -25.35 -0.02
CA LEU A 638 7.51 -25.52 -0.43
C LEU A 638 7.63 -25.73 -1.94
#